data_AF-A0A3R6S512-F1
#
_entry.id   AF-A0A3R6S512-F1
#
_cell.length_a   1.000
_cell.length_b   1.000
_cell.length_c   1.000
_cell.angle_alpha   90.00
_cell.angle_beta   90.00
_cell.angle_gamma   90.00
#
_symmetry.space_group_name_H-M   'P 1'
#
loop_
_entity.id
_entity.type
_entity.pdbx_description
1 polymer ?
#
loop_
_entity_poly.entity_id
_entity_poly.type
_entity_poly.pdbx_seq_one_letter_code
_entity_poly.pdbx_strand_id
1 'polypeptide(L)'
;MNLFKTLRNELSYKDDLQLDGAFAVAHVNYDKSPIFNNIDSRNLAKNSRRKSISSKEKIEDVVDCIESFDGTEKDFKKDDRISLWKNYWMEYINVFDKLVDLLPNSVATIYVGRQAIEIGFKYLLLKKTGKINITHDLGELSALLFIEYDINESYMDWVDVFCEKFCKYIEGGNVEYFRYPEYKKNTYFAGNRLDIEWLSYNFALIILKLVHFADLDIQV
;
A
#
# COMPACT_ATOMS: atom_id res chain seq x y z
N MET A 1 -14.87 14.41 -23.19
CA MET A 1 -14.28 13.21 -22.56
C MET A 1 -15.36 12.57 -21.71
N ASN A 2 -15.84 11.39 -22.07
CA ASN A 2 -16.80 10.66 -21.24
C ASN A 2 -16.00 9.89 -20.20
N LEU A 3 -15.72 10.57 -19.09
CA LEU A 3 -15.07 9.97 -17.94
C LEU A 3 -15.97 8.89 -17.33
N PHE A 4 -15.36 7.88 -16.70
CA PHE A 4 -16.05 6.91 -15.86
C PHE A 4 -17.13 6.06 -16.57
N LYS A 5 -17.03 5.86 -17.89
CA LYS A 5 -17.93 5.00 -18.68
C LYS A 5 -18.14 3.59 -18.11
N THR A 6 -17.16 3.08 -17.36
CA THR A 6 -17.19 1.75 -16.74
C THR A 6 -17.97 1.72 -15.41
N LEU A 7 -18.30 2.87 -14.83
CA LEU A 7 -18.96 2.99 -13.53
C LEU A 7 -20.44 3.39 -13.72
N ARG A 8 -21.33 2.38 -13.84
CA ARG A 8 -22.77 2.53 -14.16
C ARG A 8 -23.02 3.33 -15.45
N ASN A 9 -24.09 3.01 -16.18
CA ASN A 9 -24.40 3.75 -17.40
C ASN A 9 -24.83 5.18 -17.02
N GLU A 10 -23.95 6.14 -17.31
CA GLU A 10 -24.15 7.60 -17.22
C GLU A 10 -24.26 8.17 -15.80
N LEU A 11 -23.14 8.16 -15.06
CA LEU A 11 -22.99 9.01 -13.86
C LEU A 11 -23.29 10.47 -14.19
N SER A 12 -24.13 11.10 -13.37
CA SER A 12 -24.48 12.51 -13.45
C SER A 12 -23.94 13.26 -12.24
N TYR A 13 -23.45 14.48 -12.45
CA TYR A 13 -23.05 15.37 -11.33
C TYR A 13 -24.25 15.78 -10.43
N LYS A 14 -25.47 15.43 -10.83
CA LYS A 14 -26.71 15.66 -10.07
C LYS A 14 -27.14 14.44 -9.24
N ASP A 15 -26.46 13.30 -9.37
CA ASP A 15 -26.80 12.11 -8.60
C ASP A 15 -26.56 12.37 -7.10
N ASP A 16 -27.47 11.87 -6.26
CA ASP A 16 -27.35 12.00 -4.80
C ASP A 16 -26.14 11.19 -4.28
N LEU A 17 -25.41 11.77 -3.32
CA LEU A 17 -24.31 11.07 -2.65
C LEU A 17 -24.85 10.13 -1.57
N GLN A 18 -24.44 8.87 -1.64
CA GLN A 18 -24.72 7.86 -0.62
C GLN A 18 -23.70 7.99 0.52
N LEU A 19 -24.00 8.86 1.50
CA LEU A 19 -23.10 9.19 2.61
C LEU A 19 -22.80 8.00 3.54
N ASP A 20 -23.73 7.04 3.63
CA ASP A 20 -23.52 5.80 4.37
C ASP A 20 -22.29 5.03 3.88
N GLY A 21 -21.96 5.13 2.59
CA GLY A 21 -20.74 4.57 2.00
C GLY A 21 -19.42 5.16 2.53
N ALA A 22 -19.45 6.22 3.35
CA ALA A 22 -18.26 6.77 4.01
C ALA A 22 -17.94 6.10 5.36
N PHE A 23 -18.88 5.33 5.93
CA PHE A 23 -18.68 4.66 7.21
C PHE A 23 -18.17 3.24 7.01
N ALA A 24 -17.02 2.91 7.61
CA ALA A 24 -16.35 1.62 7.42
C ALA A 24 -17.25 0.41 7.73
N VAL A 25 -18.06 0.50 8.79
CA VAL A 25 -19.00 -0.58 9.17
C VAL A 25 -20.24 -0.65 8.28
N ALA A 26 -20.60 0.42 7.56
CA ALA A 26 -21.78 0.40 6.69
C ALA A 26 -21.59 -0.50 5.46
N HIS A 27 -20.35 -0.78 5.06
CA HIS A 27 -20.04 -1.64 3.92
C HIS A 27 -20.53 -3.09 4.09
N VAL A 28 -20.86 -3.52 5.32
CA VAL A 28 -21.50 -4.82 5.60
C VAL A 28 -22.84 -4.97 4.86
N ASN A 29 -23.56 -3.86 4.62
CA ASN A 29 -24.83 -3.87 3.88
C ASN A 29 -24.72 -4.39 2.45
N TYR A 30 -23.54 -4.23 1.85
CA TYR A 30 -23.34 -4.54 0.44
C TYR A 30 -22.61 -5.87 0.23
N ASP A 31 -22.33 -6.60 1.32
CA ASP A 31 -21.49 -7.78 1.34
C ASP A 31 -20.16 -7.54 0.60
N LYS A 32 -19.65 -6.30 0.66
CA LYS A 32 -18.45 -5.87 -0.03
C LYS A 32 -17.29 -5.80 0.93
N SER A 33 -16.20 -6.40 0.50
CA SER A 33 -14.92 -6.39 1.17
C SER A 33 -13.85 -6.30 0.10
N PRO A 34 -12.73 -5.59 0.36
CA PRO A 34 -11.57 -5.65 -0.53
C PRO A 34 -11.15 -7.10 -0.77
N ILE A 35 -10.73 -7.38 -2.01
CA ILE A 35 -10.08 -8.64 -2.36
C ILE A 35 -8.61 -8.32 -2.49
N PHE A 36 -7.78 -8.94 -1.64
CA PHE A 36 -6.32 -8.80 -1.69
C PHE A 36 -5.73 -10.08 -2.22
N ASN A 37 -5.14 -10.03 -3.41
CA ASN A 37 -4.56 -11.21 -4.06
C ASN A 37 -5.50 -12.45 -4.06
N ASN A 38 -6.74 -12.26 -4.54
CA ASN A 38 -7.81 -13.27 -4.54
C ASN A 38 -8.33 -13.73 -3.15
N ILE A 39 -7.90 -13.09 -2.06
CA ILE A 39 -8.40 -13.37 -0.72
C ILE A 39 -9.36 -12.26 -0.28
N ASP A 40 -10.61 -12.62 0.03
CA ASP A 40 -11.55 -11.70 0.67
C ASP A 40 -10.97 -11.25 2.02
N SER A 41 -10.85 -9.93 2.22
CA SER A 41 -10.22 -9.35 3.41
C SER A 41 -10.94 -9.72 4.72
N ARG A 42 -12.22 -10.14 4.70
CA ARG A 42 -12.96 -10.64 5.86
C ARG A 42 -12.39 -11.95 6.41
N ASN A 43 -11.76 -12.73 5.53
CA ASN A 43 -11.13 -13.99 5.92
C ASN A 43 -9.73 -13.77 6.50
N LEU A 44 -9.12 -12.61 6.27
CA LEU A 44 -7.85 -12.24 6.90
C LEU A 44 -8.07 -11.88 8.37
N ALA A 45 -7.19 -12.35 9.25
CA ALA A 45 -7.23 -12.06 10.69
C ALA A 45 -8.59 -12.32 11.36
N LYS A 46 -9.41 -13.23 10.82
CA LYS A 46 -10.77 -13.53 11.30
C LYS A 46 -10.80 -13.87 12.80
N ASN A 47 -9.78 -14.56 13.27
CA ASN A 47 -9.64 -14.92 14.68
C ASN A 47 -9.37 -13.71 15.58
N SER A 48 -8.51 -12.78 15.15
CA SER A 48 -8.27 -11.52 15.89
C SER A 48 -9.51 -10.62 15.87
N ARG A 49 -10.27 -10.61 14.77
CA ARG A 49 -11.45 -9.73 14.61
C ARG A 49 -12.74 -10.25 15.25
N ARG A 50 -12.80 -11.52 15.70
CA ARG A 50 -14.05 -12.21 16.09
C ARG A 50 -14.98 -11.44 17.06
N LYS A 51 -14.42 -10.59 17.91
CA LYS A 51 -15.18 -9.80 18.90
C LYS A 51 -15.29 -8.32 18.53
N SER A 52 -14.76 -7.93 17.38
CA SER A 52 -14.79 -6.54 16.95
C SER A 52 -16.07 -6.19 16.21
N ILE A 53 -16.34 -4.89 16.13
CA ILE A 53 -17.39 -4.33 15.29
C ILE A 53 -17.16 -4.62 13.80
N SER A 54 -15.91 -4.69 13.34
CA SER A 54 -15.61 -5.00 11.93
C SER A 54 -15.88 -6.46 11.54
N SER A 55 -16.22 -7.34 12.50
CA SER A 55 -16.63 -8.72 12.21
C SER A 55 -18.14 -8.90 12.12
N LYS A 56 -18.91 -7.81 12.27
CA LYS A 56 -20.37 -7.86 12.10
C LYS A 56 -20.71 -8.05 10.63
N GLU A 57 -21.79 -8.77 10.38
CA GLU A 57 -22.24 -9.12 9.02
C GLU A 57 -23.52 -8.37 8.63
N LYS A 58 -24.16 -7.68 9.58
CA LYS A 58 -25.45 -7.02 9.41
C LYS A 58 -25.41 -5.60 9.93
N ILE A 59 -26.10 -4.69 9.25
CA ILE A 59 -26.09 -3.28 9.62
C ILE A 59 -26.80 -3.05 10.94
N GLU A 60 -27.86 -3.80 11.23
CA GLU A 60 -28.63 -3.66 12.47
C GLU A 60 -27.75 -3.86 13.72
N ASP A 61 -26.64 -4.60 13.58
CA ASP A 61 -25.67 -4.81 14.65
C ASP A 61 -24.75 -3.60 14.90
N VAL A 62 -24.75 -2.61 14.00
CA VAL A 62 -23.81 -1.48 14.00
C VAL A 62 -24.45 -0.11 13.76
N VAL A 63 -25.77 -0.02 13.48
CA VAL A 63 -26.48 1.26 13.20
C VAL A 63 -26.22 2.29 14.29
N ASP A 64 -26.39 1.89 15.56
CA ASP A 64 -26.31 2.81 16.70
C ASP A 64 -24.89 3.30 17.00
N CYS A 65 -23.87 2.70 16.36
CA CYS A 65 -22.47 2.99 16.60
C CYS A 65 -21.68 3.21 15.30
N ILE A 66 -22.37 3.48 14.19
CA ILE A 66 -21.79 3.66 12.85
C ILE A 66 -20.72 4.75 12.81
N GLU A 67 -20.92 5.84 13.54
CA GLU A 67 -19.96 6.97 13.63
C GLU A 67 -18.83 6.72 14.63
N SER A 68 -18.93 5.69 15.47
CA SER A 68 -17.95 5.40 16.52
C SER A 68 -16.75 4.58 16.04
N PHE A 69 -16.87 3.94 14.87
CA PHE A 69 -15.81 3.12 14.30
C PHE A 69 -15.16 3.81 13.11
N ASP A 70 -13.88 4.14 13.26
CA ASP A 70 -13.07 4.85 12.28
C ASP A 70 -12.39 3.94 11.24
N GLY A 71 -12.77 2.65 11.20
CA GLY A 71 -12.15 1.67 10.31
C GLY A 71 -10.88 1.03 10.87
N THR A 72 -10.44 1.37 12.09
CA THR A 72 -9.20 0.86 12.66
C THR A 72 -9.44 -0.19 13.74
N GLU A 73 -8.52 -1.15 13.80
CA GLU A 73 -8.59 -2.27 14.73
C GLU A 73 -7.33 -2.35 15.61
N LYS A 74 -7.51 -2.80 16.85
CA LYS A 74 -6.43 -2.96 17.83
C LYS A 74 -6.21 -4.42 18.18
N ASP A 75 -5.08 -4.69 18.82
CA ASP A 75 -4.78 -5.98 19.46
C ASP A 75 -4.72 -7.19 18.53
N PHE A 76 -4.34 -6.97 17.26
CA PHE A 76 -4.13 -8.07 16.32
C PHE A 76 -2.93 -8.90 16.76
N LYS A 77 -3.10 -10.22 16.71
CA LYS A 77 -2.00 -11.16 16.94
C LYS A 77 -0.88 -10.95 15.93
N LYS A 78 0.36 -11.23 16.33
CA LYS A 78 1.54 -11.04 15.47
C LYS A 78 1.38 -11.73 14.11
N ASP A 79 0.96 -13.00 14.09
CA ASP A 79 0.81 -13.77 12.85
C ASP A 79 -0.29 -13.21 11.93
N ASP A 80 -1.39 -12.73 12.52
CA ASP A 80 -2.46 -12.07 11.78
C ASP A 80 -1.98 -10.75 11.16
N ARG A 81 -1.17 -9.96 11.91
CA ARG A 81 -0.53 -8.75 11.36
C ARG A 81 0.40 -9.10 10.21
N ILE A 82 1.27 -10.09 10.36
CA ILE A 82 2.20 -10.52 9.30
C ILE A 82 1.42 -10.95 8.05
N SER A 83 0.35 -11.75 8.23
CA SER A 83 -0.51 -12.20 7.13
C SER A 83 -1.20 -11.04 6.41
N LEU A 84 -1.71 -10.05 7.14
CA LEU A 84 -2.29 -8.85 6.53
C LEU A 84 -1.27 -8.07 5.73
N TRP A 85 -0.13 -7.73 6.33
CA TRP A 85 0.93 -6.98 5.65
C TRP A 85 1.42 -7.69 4.39
N LYS A 86 1.54 -9.02 4.43
CA LYS A 86 1.83 -9.83 3.24
C LYS A 86 0.79 -9.63 2.14
N ASN A 87 -0.50 -9.79 2.45
CA ASN A 87 -1.55 -9.69 1.45
C ASN A 87 -1.67 -8.28 0.85
N TYR A 88 -1.49 -7.24 1.68
CA TYR A 88 -1.40 -5.87 1.19
C TYR A 88 -0.20 -5.69 0.26
N TRP A 89 0.97 -6.20 0.65
CA TRP A 89 2.15 -6.10 -0.19
C TRP A 89 1.94 -6.73 -1.57
N MET A 90 1.44 -7.97 -1.59
CA MET A 90 1.15 -8.69 -2.83
C MET A 90 0.12 -7.95 -3.70
N GLU A 91 -0.91 -7.36 -3.10
CA GLU A 91 -1.88 -6.55 -3.84
C GLU A 91 -1.20 -5.36 -4.54
N TYR A 92 -0.33 -4.63 -3.84
CA TYR A 92 0.37 -3.48 -4.42
C TYR A 92 1.35 -3.89 -5.54
N ILE A 93 2.02 -5.04 -5.39
CA ILE A 93 2.86 -5.61 -6.46
C ILE A 93 1.99 -5.91 -7.69
N ASN A 94 0.87 -6.62 -7.52
CA ASN A 94 -0.03 -7.00 -8.61
C ASN A 94 -0.63 -5.78 -9.33
N VAL A 95 -0.94 -4.72 -8.61
CA VAL A 95 -1.44 -3.47 -9.21
C VAL A 95 -0.32 -2.73 -9.93
N PHE A 96 0.87 -2.64 -9.33
CA PHE A 96 2.03 -2.02 -9.97
C PHE A 96 2.38 -2.70 -11.30
N ASP A 97 2.45 -4.03 -11.31
CA ASP A 97 2.72 -4.85 -12.50
C ASP A 97 1.76 -4.49 -13.66
N LYS A 98 0.46 -4.50 -13.40
CA LYS A 98 -0.56 -4.10 -14.39
C LYS A 98 -0.43 -2.64 -14.84
N LEU A 99 -0.04 -1.73 -13.94
CA LEU A 99 0.11 -0.31 -14.25
C LEU A 99 1.35 -0.03 -15.09
N VAL A 100 2.42 -0.81 -14.95
CA VAL A 100 3.60 -0.69 -15.82
C VAL A 100 3.21 -0.95 -17.27
N ASP A 101 2.33 -1.93 -17.52
CA ASP A 101 1.84 -2.22 -18.87
C ASP A 101 0.82 -1.20 -19.37
N LEU A 102 -0.17 -0.85 -18.53
CA LEU A 102 -1.30 -0.01 -18.95
C LEU A 102 -0.94 1.48 -19.01
N LEU A 103 -0.09 1.95 -18.11
CA LEU A 103 0.24 3.36 -17.89
C LEU A 103 1.74 3.54 -17.58
N PRO A 104 2.66 3.12 -18.48
CA PRO A 104 4.11 3.09 -18.22
C PRO A 104 4.73 4.45 -17.91
N ASN A 105 4.09 5.53 -18.35
CA ASN A 105 4.58 6.91 -18.21
C ASN A 105 3.83 7.72 -17.13
N SER A 106 2.99 7.07 -16.32
CA SER A 106 2.20 7.75 -15.29
C SER A 106 2.96 7.90 -13.97
N VAL A 107 2.90 9.10 -13.38
CA VAL A 107 3.40 9.36 -12.01
C VAL A 107 2.66 8.47 -10.99
N ALA A 108 1.40 8.11 -11.26
CA ALA A 108 0.64 7.19 -10.40
C ALA A 108 1.20 5.76 -10.43
N THR A 109 1.76 5.31 -11.55
CA THR A 109 2.41 3.99 -11.67
C THR A 109 3.60 3.91 -10.72
N ILE A 110 4.46 4.92 -10.74
CA ILE A 110 5.60 5.01 -9.83
C ILE A 110 5.16 5.18 -8.38
N TYR A 111 4.09 5.94 -8.12
CA TYR A 111 3.55 6.03 -6.77
C TYR A 111 3.18 4.65 -6.20
N VAL A 112 2.47 3.83 -6.98
CA VAL A 112 2.10 2.47 -6.55
C VAL A 112 3.34 1.58 -6.37
N GLY A 113 4.31 1.62 -7.30
CA GLY A 113 5.56 0.86 -7.15
C GLY A 113 6.38 1.27 -5.92
N ARG A 114 6.46 2.57 -5.63
CA ARG A 114 7.08 3.10 -4.41
C ARG A 114 6.37 2.59 -3.16
N GLN A 115 5.03 2.58 -3.15
CA GLN A 115 4.26 2.02 -2.03
C GLN A 115 4.48 0.51 -1.87
N ALA A 116 4.57 -0.24 -2.98
CA ALA A 116 4.89 -1.67 -2.94
C ALA A 116 6.25 -1.92 -2.25
N ILE A 117 7.27 -1.10 -2.52
CA ILE A 117 8.57 -1.18 -1.85
C ILE A 117 8.45 -0.86 -0.35
N GLU A 118 7.79 0.26 0.00
CA GLU A 118 7.59 0.65 1.41
C GLU A 118 6.91 -0.46 2.22
N ILE A 119 5.81 -1.00 1.69
CA ILE A 119 5.04 -2.06 2.34
C ILE A 119 5.91 -3.32 2.47
N GLY A 120 6.71 -3.66 1.46
CA GLY A 120 7.66 -4.78 1.51
C GLY A 120 8.68 -4.65 2.64
N PHE A 121 9.32 -3.48 2.78
CA PHE A 121 10.22 -3.21 3.89
C PHE A 121 9.51 -3.33 5.24
N LYS A 122 8.34 -2.72 5.40
CA LYS A 122 7.56 -2.78 6.65
C LYS A 122 7.11 -4.20 6.98
N TYR A 123 6.71 -4.99 5.98
CA TYR A 123 6.37 -6.39 6.14
C TYR A 123 7.55 -7.21 6.66
N LEU A 124 8.73 -7.09 6.03
CA LEU A 124 9.93 -7.81 6.45
C LEU A 124 10.38 -7.39 7.85
N LEU A 125 10.43 -6.09 8.13
CA LEU A 125 10.75 -5.57 9.46
C LEU A 125 9.75 -6.06 10.52
N LEU A 126 8.45 -6.11 10.22
CA LEU A 126 7.44 -6.70 11.11
C LEU A 126 7.68 -8.19 11.33
N LYS A 127 7.97 -8.95 10.27
CA LYS A 127 8.27 -10.39 10.34
C LYS A 127 9.44 -10.65 11.27
N LYS A 128 10.53 -9.88 11.14
CA LYS A 128 11.74 -9.97 11.97
C LYS A 128 11.53 -9.50 13.41
N THR A 129 11.05 -8.27 13.60
CA THR A 129 11.11 -7.58 14.90
C THR A 129 9.79 -7.64 15.68
N GLY A 130 8.67 -7.94 15.02
CA GLY A 130 7.32 -7.84 15.59
C GLY A 130 6.78 -6.40 15.69
N LYS A 131 7.56 -5.39 15.27
CA LYS A 131 7.21 -3.97 15.32
C LYS A 131 7.06 -3.40 13.90
N ILE A 132 6.19 -2.41 13.76
CA ILE A 132 6.06 -1.62 12.53
C ILE A 132 6.84 -0.33 12.70
N ASN A 133 7.64 0.01 11.69
CA ASN A 133 8.21 1.34 11.59
C ASN A 133 7.18 2.27 10.94
N ILE A 134 6.95 3.43 11.56
CA ILE A 134 5.94 4.40 11.13
C ILE A 134 6.47 5.39 10.09
N THR A 135 7.78 5.43 9.84
CA THR A 135 8.35 6.28 8.79
C THR A 135 7.87 5.84 7.41
N HIS A 136 7.83 6.78 6.47
CA HIS A 136 7.58 6.55 5.05
C HIS A 136 8.87 6.66 4.23
N ASP A 137 9.99 7.01 4.84
CA ASP A 137 11.26 7.19 4.12
C ASP A 137 11.84 5.83 3.70
N LEU A 138 12.00 5.62 2.39
CA LEU A 138 12.54 4.36 1.86
C LEU A 138 14.02 4.18 2.24
N GLY A 139 14.79 5.28 2.33
CA GLY A 139 16.18 5.24 2.78
C GLY A 139 16.29 4.77 4.23
N GLU A 140 15.47 5.33 5.13
CA GLU A 140 15.42 4.89 6.53
C GLU A 140 14.95 3.44 6.67
N LEU A 141 13.91 3.05 5.94
CA LEU A 141 13.36 1.68 5.99
C LEU A 141 14.34 0.65 5.44
N SER A 142 15.00 0.94 4.32
CA SER A 142 15.98 0.04 3.72
C SER A 142 17.23 -0.09 4.59
N ALA A 143 17.78 1.01 5.12
CA ALA A 143 18.91 0.96 6.05
C ALA A 143 18.58 0.14 7.30
N LEU A 144 17.39 0.34 7.88
CA LEU A 144 16.94 -0.45 9.02
C LEU A 144 16.78 -1.94 8.67
N LEU A 145 16.24 -2.26 7.50
CA LEU A 145 16.13 -3.65 7.03
C LEU A 145 17.50 -4.33 6.98
N PHE A 146 18.48 -3.67 6.35
CA PHE A 146 19.84 -4.21 6.22
C PHE A 146 20.48 -4.46 7.59
N ILE A 147 20.29 -3.53 8.54
CA ILE A 147 20.81 -3.68 9.90
C ILE A 147 20.11 -4.85 10.64
N GLU A 148 18.78 -4.91 10.62
CA GLU A 148 18.02 -5.91 11.38
C GLU A 148 18.23 -7.34 10.85
N TYR A 149 18.48 -7.47 9.55
CA TYR A 149 18.70 -8.76 8.91
C TYR A 149 20.18 -9.12 8.70
N ASP A 150 21.12 -8.20 8.94
CA ASP A 150 22.55 -8.37 8.61
C ASP A 150 22.76 -8.77 7.14
N ILE A 151 22.08 -8.06 6.23
CA ILE A 151 22.06 -8.35 4.80
C ILE A 151 23.44 -8.11 4.20
N ASN A 152 24.01 -9.15 3.57
CA ASN A 152 25.32 -9.11 2.93
C ASN A 152 25.34 -9.82 1.56
N GLU A 153 24.19 -10.30 1.11
CA GLU A 153 24.05 -11.01 -0.15
C GLU A 153 24.18 -10.05 -1.33
N SER A 154 25.06 -10.37 -2.29
CA SER A 154 25.37 -9.48 -3.41
C SER A 154 24.18 -9.13 -4.30
N TYR A 155 23.14 -9.98 -4.33
CA TYR A 155 21.93 -9.66 -5.09
C TYR A 155 21.13 -8.53 -4.43
N MET A 156 21.34 -8.22 -3.15
CA MET A 156 20.72 -7.09 -2.45
C MET A 156 21.54 -5.79 -2.61
N ASP A 157 22.71 -5.85 -3.24
CA ASP A 157 23.56 -4.67 -3.46
C ASP A 157 22.76 -3.51 -4.08
N TRP A 158 23.08 -2.31 -3.57
CA TRP A 158 22.53 -1.03 -3.99
C TRP A 158 21.06 -0.77 -3.65
N VAL A 159 20.32 -1.71 -3.04
CA VAL A 159 18.91 -1.48 -2.68
C VAL A 159 18.76 -0.33 -1.69
N ASP A 160 19.56 -0.34 -0.61
CA ASP A 160 19.59 0.70 0.42
C ASP A 160 20.06 2.06 -0.14
N VAL A 161 21.18 2.05 -0.88
CA VAL A 161 21.73 3.24 -1.51
C VAL A 161 20.74 3.83 -2.50
N PHE A 162 20.10 3.02 -3.34
CA PHE A 162 19.11 3.51 -4.31
C PHE A 162 17.94 4.18 -3.58
N CYS A 163 17.40 3.54 -2.53
CA CYS A 163 16.29 4.09 -1.75
C CYS A 163 16.65 5.43 -1.08
N GLU A 164 17.84 5.53 -0.49
CA GLU A 164 18.36 6.77 0.10
C GLU A 164 18.47 7.90 -0.95
N LYS A 165 19.06 7.60 -2.11
CA LYS A 165 19.21 8.58 -3.20
C LYS A 165 17.87 8.95 -3.84
N PHE A 166 16.95 8.00 -3.94
CA PHE A 166 15.59 8.23 -4.43
C PHE A 166 14.85 9.22 -3.54
N CYS A 167 14.81 8.98 -2.23
CA CYS A 167 14.16 9.90 -1.28
C CYS A 167 14.77 11.30 -1.36
N LYS A 168 16.11 11.40 -1.46
CA LYS A 168 16.80 12.69 -1.52
C LYS A 168 16.59 13.45 -2.83
N TYR A 169 16.76 12.79 -3.98
CA TYR A 169 16.89 13.47 -5.28
C TYR A 169 15.65 13.36 -6.17
N ILE A 170 14.81 12.35 -5.94
CA ILE A 170 13.51 12.23 -6.62
C ILE A 170 12.41 12.85 -5.76
N GLU A 171 12.28 12.45 -4.49
CA GLU A 171 11.22 12.98 -3.61
C GLU A 171 11.58 14.33 -2.98
N GLY A 172 12.86 14.74 -3.04
CA GLY A 172 13.33 15.97 -2.40
C GLY A 172 13.19 15.95 -0.88
N GLY A 173 13.16 14.75 -0.27
CA GLY A 173 12.89 14.52 1.15
C GLY A 173 11.41 14.62 1.54
N ASN A 174 10.48 14.75 0.59
CA ASN A 174 9.03 14.86 0.87
C ASN A 174 8.32 13.51 0.71
N VAL A 175 8.68 12.54 1.56
CA VAL A 175 8.31 11.12 1.46
C VAL A 175 6.80 10.84 1.54
N GLU A 176 6.04 11.69 2.24
CA GLU A 176 4.57 11.56 2.40
C GLU A 176 3.78 12.07 1.19
N TYR A 177 4.41 12.90 0.35
CA TYR A 177 3.72 13.71 -0.66
C TYR A 177 4.29 13.45 -2.04
N PHE A 178 4.55 12.20 -2.41
CA PHE A 178 5.17 11.89 -3.70
C PHE A 178 4.56 12.71 -4.86
N ARG A 179 5.35 13.68 -5.35
CA ARG A 179 5.07 14.51 -6.54
C ARG A 179 3.76 15.30 -6.54
N TYR A 180 3.26 15.74 -5.37
CA TYR A 180 2.27 16.82 -5.35
C TYR A 180 2.88 18.09 -5.98
N PRO A 181 2.07 18.93 -6.67
CA PRO A 181 2.57 20.17 -7.26
C PRO A 181 3.22 21.09 -6.24
N GLU A 182 2.67 21.13 -5.03
CA GLU A 182 3.15 21.95 -3.93
C GLU A 182 3.54 21.07 -2.74
N TYR A 183 4.67 21.39 -2.15
CA TYR A 183 5.19 20.79 -0.94
C TYR A 183 5.28 21.84 0.18
N LYS A 184 5.75 21.42 1.36
CA LYS A 184 6.00 22.31 2.48
C LYS A 184 7.01 23.39 2.10
N LYS A 185 6.91 24.57 2.74
CA LYS A 185 7.87 25.68 2.64
C LYS A 185 8.05 26.26 1.21
N ASN A 186 6.98 26.39 0.44
CA ASN A 186 7.00 26.94 -0.93
C ASN A 186 7.96 26.18 -1.86
N THR A 187 8.13 24.87 -1.65
CA THR A 187 8.84 24.01 -2.59
C THR A 187 7.83 23.34 -3.51
N TYR A 188 8.20 23.12 -4.76
CA TYR A 188 7.28 22.65 -5.81
C TYR A 188 7.89 21.48 -6.56
N PHE A 189 7.04 20.58 -7.04
CA PHE A 189 7.52 19.57 -7.98
C PHE A 189 7.83 20.23 -9.33
N ALA A 190 9.08 20.11 -9.78
CA ALA A 190 9.55 20.70 -11.03
C ALA A 190 8.82 20.15 -12.29
N GLY A 191 8.22 18.95 -12.22
CA GLY A 191 7.31 18.41 -13.25
C GLY A 191 7.94 18.10 -14.61
N ASN A 192 9.22 18.37 -14.84
CA ASN A 192 9.78 18.48 -16.18
C ASN A 192 10.80 17.40 -16.57
N ARG A 193 11.36 16.64 -15.61
CA ARG A 193 12.39 15.62 -15.87
C ARG A 193 12.25 14.44 -14.91
N LEU A 194 11.56 13.40 -15.34
CA LEU A 194 11.42 12.16 -14.60
C LEU A 194 11.18 11.00 -15.56
N ASP A 195 12.15 10.10 -15.67
CA ASP A 195 12.03 8.89 -16.47
C ASP A 195 11.26 7.83 -15.66
N ILE A 196 9.97 7.70 -15.94
CA ILE A 196 9.05 6.80 -15.22
C ILE A 196 9.35 5.34 -15.57
N GLU A 197 9.72 5.05 -16.82
CA GLU A 197 10.03 3.69 -17.26
C GLU A 197 11.31 3.18 -16.57
N TRP A 198 12.35 4.01 -16.51
CA TRP A 198 13.59 3.66 -15.81
C TRP A 198 13.39 3.50 -14.30
N LEU A 199 12.60 4.37 -13.67
CA LEU A 199 12.26 4.20 -12.26
C LEU A 199 11.44 2.91 -12.04
N SER A 200 10.51 2.60 -12.94
CA SER A 200 9.67 1.40 -12.83
C SER A 200 10.51 0.14 -12.92
N TYR A 201 11.51 0.12 -13.82
CA TYR A 201 12.47 -0.97 -13.91
C TYR A 201 13.23 -1.19 -12.59
N ASN A 202 13.78 -0.13 -11.99
CA ASN A 202 14.50 -0.26 -10.72
C ASN A 202 13.57 -0.69 -9.58
N PHE A 203 12.33 -0.19 -9.56
CA PHE A 203 11.36 -0.58 -8.55
C PHE A 203 10.97 -2.06 -8.68
N ALA A 204 10.71 -2.53 -9.90
CA ALA A 204 10.45 -3.95 -10.16
C ALA A 204 11.61 -4.82 -9.69
N LEU A 205 12.86 -4.42 -9.96
CA LEU A 205 14.04 -5.13 -9.46
C LEU A 205 14.11 -5.17 -7.93
N ILE A 206 13.88 -4.04 -7.25
CA ILE A 206 13.87 -4.00 -5.78
C ILE A 206 12.77 -4.91 -5.24
N ILE A 207 11.56 -4.84 -5.79
CA ILE A 207 10.43 -5.69 -5.39
C ILE A 207 10.79 -7.17 -5.55
N LEU A 208 11.34 -7.58 -6.70
CA LEU A 208 11.76 -8.95 -6.94
C LEU A 208 12.82 -9.42 -5.93
N LYS A 209 13.82 -8.58 -5.64
CA LYS A 209 14.82 -8.87 -4.61
C LYS A 209 14.20 -9.07 -3.22
N LEU A 210 13.23 -8.24 -2.85
CA LEU A 210 12.53 -8.35 -1.57
C LEU A 210 11.61 -9.57 -1.50
N VAL A 211 10.90 -9.89 -2.59
CA VAL A 211 10.07 -11.10 -2.70
C VAL A 211 10.92 -12.35 -2.53
N HIS A 212 12.06 -12.40 -3.21
CA HIS A 212 13.04 -13.47 -3.07
C HIS A 212 13.54 -13.59 -1.64
N PHE A 213 13.96 -12.46 -1.05
CA PHE A 213 14.38 -12.39 0.35
C PHE A 213 13.28 -12.81 1.34
N ALA A 214 12.01 -12.68 0.96
CA ALA A 214 10.86 -13.07 1.78
C ALA A 214 10.49 -14.56 1.67
N ASP A 215 11.16 -15.33 0.80
CA ASP A 215 10.83 -16.69 0.36
C ASP A 215 9.44 -16.78 -0.31
N LEU A 216 9.09 -15.79 -1.15
CA LEU A 216 7.76 -15.69 -1.78
C LEU A 216 7.76 -15.88 -3.31
N ASP A 217 8.86 -16.32 -3.91
CA ASP A 217 9.03 -16.44 -5.37
C ASP A 217 7.98 -17.30 -6.08
N ILE A 218 7.38 -18.26 -5.37
CA ILE A 218 6.37 -19.18 -5.93
C ILE A 218 4.98 -18.52 -5.98
N GLN A 219 4.82 -17.31 -5.43
CA GLN A 219 3.54 -16.61 -5.26
C GLN A 219 3.43 -15.31 -6.06
N VAL A 220 4.47 -14.96 -6.82
CA VAL A 220 4.53 -13.80 -7.74
C VAL A 220 4.50 -14.30 -9.17
#